data_AF-A0A818ST81-F1
#
_entry.id   AF-A0A818ST81-F1
#
_cell.length_a   1.000
_cell.length_b   1.000
_cell.length_c   1.000
_cell.angle_alpha   90.00
_cell.angle_beta   90.00
_cell.angle_gamma   90.00
#
_symmetry.space_group_name_H-M   'P 1'
#
loop_
_entity.id
_entity.type
_entity.pdbx_description
1 polymer ?
#
loop_
_entity_poly.entity_id
_entity_poly.type
_entity_poly.pdbx_seq_one_letter_code
_entity_poly.pdbx_strand_id
1 'polypeptide(L)'
;MWAAGGTNMIARLSGSTLFGNHSLLSVLTIDQRSVSTADKKSASDSHEVDFHLLDKMRDLRAPTPYSLYIKENYHDISAKYPSEMSRKMAEHWKTLTEEQKQVYSKKSQEQKAKYEDEKKHLSDTDLKTVNAEEKIKKIEQQVRKLIKQIPTKKPRSAYIHYISSLDRAGADLKDFMKTASEKWANLSDTDRKKYEDIYLKEKREYTQDLLTWAATNLKPTVEKTQRSPVKRTGSPSSKKSTPRTSDDEASSSDDESSRKTKKSTRSKRS
;
A
#
# COMPACT_ATOMS: atom_id res chain seq x y z
N MET A 1 -59.71 -39.28 39.54
CA MET A 1 -59.62 -37.82 39.50
C MET A 1 -58.50 -37.45 38.54
N TRP A 2 -58.82 -36.66 37.53
CA TRP A 2 -57.93 -36.26 36.43
C TRP A 2 -57.04 -35.08 36.86
N ALA A 3 -55.76 -35.09 36.52
CA ALA A 3 -54.89 -33.92 36.61
C ALA A 3 -54.22 -33.68 35.25
N ALA A 4 -54.64 -32.59 34.60
CA ALA A 4 -54.01 -31.94 33.45
C ALA A 4 -52.57 -31.51 33.82
N GLY A 5 -51.57 -31.50 32.94
CA GLY A 5 -51.61 -31.03 31.56
C GLY A 5 -51.19 -29.56 31.52
N GLY A 6 -49.90 -29.27 31.76
CA GLY A 6 -49.33 -27.92 31.78
C GLY A 6 -48.14 -27.82 30.81
N THR A 7 -48.32 -27.00 29.79
CA THR A 7 -47.52 -26.87 28.57
C THR A 7 -46.18 -26.16 28.76
N ASN A 8 -45.15 -26.72 28.12
CA ASN A 8 -43.84 -26.12 27.88
C ASN A 8 -43.95 -24.81 27.07
N MET A 9 -43.54 -23.68 27.64
CA MET A 9 -43.17 -22.49 26.87
C MET A 9 -41.65 -22.41 26.75
N ILE A 10 -41.12 -22.92 25.64
CA ILE A 10 -39.74 -22.68 25.22
C ILE A 10 -39.69 -21.28 24.61
N ALA A 11 -39.17 -20.32 25.37
CA ALA A 11 -38.85 -18.99 24.87
C ALA A 11 -37.74 -19.11 23.81
N ARG A 12 -38.11 -18.97 22.53
CA ARG A 12 -37.16 -18.77 21.43
C ARG A 12 -36.58 -17.36 21.53
N LEU A 13 -35.43 -17.24 22.17
CA LEU A 13 -34.54 -16.09 22.00
C LEU A 13 -34.01 -16.14 20.56
N SER A 14 -34.53 -15.26 19.70
CA SER A 14 -33.97 -14.99 18.38
C SER A 14 -32.59 -14.35 18.55
N GLY A 15 -31.55 -15.18 18.49
CA GLY A 15 -30.19 -14.75 18.30
C GLY A 15 -30.07 -14.06 16.95
N SER A 16 -30.21 -12.73 16.94
CA SER A 16 -29.87 -11.89 15.80
C SER A 16 -28.35 -11.82 15.72
N THR A 17 -27.77 -12.73 14.94
CA THR A 17 -26.34 -12.76 14.63
C THR A 17 -26.01 -11.59 13.71
N LEU A 18 -25.75 -10.42 14.30
CA LEU A 18 -25.06 -9.30 13.67
C LEU A 18 -23.55 -9.65 13.53
N PHE A 19 -23.23 -10.64 12.69
CA PHE A 19 -21.88 -10.79 12.14
C PHE A 19 -21.77 -9.88 10.92
N GLY A 20 -21.42 -8.61 11.16
CA GLY A 20 -21.39 -7.63 10.07
C GLY A 20 -20.63 -6.38 10.46
N ASN A 21 -19.38 -6.55 10.89
CA ASN A 21 -18.26 -5.62 10.70
C ASN A 21 -17.08 -6.15 11.53
N HIS A 22 -16.36 -7.13 10.97
CA HIS A 22 -15.02 -7.45 11.47
C HIS A 22 -14.14 -6.22 11.26
N SER A 23 -14.03 -5.46 12.34
CA SER A 23 -13.28 -4.25 12.52
C SER A 23 -11.84 -4.40 12.03
N LEU A 24 -11.37 -3.49 11.19
CA LEU A 24 -9.96 -3.33 10.81
C LEU A 24 -9.02 -3.17 12.04
N LEU A 25 -9.57 -3.03 13.26
CA LEU A 25 -8.81 -3.03 14.50
C LEU A 25 -8.38 -4.42 14.97
N SER A 26 -8.97 -5.53 14.51
CA SER A 26 -8.52 -6.89 14.90
C SER A 26 -7.15 -7.27 14.33
N VAL A 27 -6.65 -6.54 13.33
CA VAL A 27 -5.29 -6.70 12.79
C VAL A 27 -4.23 -6.06 13.70
N LEU A 28 -4.62 -5.14 14.60
CA LEU A 28 -3.70 -4.43 15.51
C LEU A 28 -3.57 -5.08 16.89
N THR A 29 -4.38 -6.08 17.21
CA THR A 29 -4.33 -6.89 18.44
C THR A 29 -4.05 -8.37 18.13
N ILE A 30 -3.02 -8.63 17.31
CA ILE A 30 -2.39 -9.94 17.28
C ILE A 30 -1.63 -10.11 18.60
N ASP A 31 -2.35 -10.65 19.58
CA ASP A 31 -1.83 -11.11 20.85
C ASP A 31 -0.76 -12.19 20.58
N GLN A 32 0.47 -11.99 21.05
CA GLN A 32 1.57 -12.94 20.91
C GLN A 32 1.44 -14.14 21.88
N ARG A 33 0.22 -14.66 22.07
CA ARG A 33 0.02 -15.90 22.83
C ARG A 33 0.46 -17.10 21.99
N SER A 34 1.65 -17.59 22.29
CA SER A 34 2.16 -18.95 22.08
C SER A 34 1.35 -19.81 21.10
N VAL A 35 1.54 -19.56 19.80
CA VAL A 35 1.05 -20.49 18.78
C VAL A 35 1.99 -21.69 18.82
N SER A 36 1.53 -22.77 19.44
CA SER A 36 2.20 -24.08 19.46
C SER A 36 2.66 -24.44 18.05
N THR A 37 3.96 -24.70 17.90
CA THR A 37 4.64 -24.93 16.61
C THR A 37 4.43 -26.33 16.04
N ALA A 38 3.60 -27.17 16.66
CA ALA A 38 3.48 -28.58 16.30
C ALA A 38 2.60 -28.89 15.07
N ASP A 39 1.58 -28.07 14.77
CA ASP A 39 0.59 -28.39 13.72
C ASP A 39 0.72 -27.61 12.40
N LYS A 40 1.77 -26.80 12.21
CA LYS A 40 1.92 -25.96 11.01
C LYS A 40 2.54 -26.66 9.79
N LYS A 41 2.89 -27.94 9.88
CA LYS A 41 3.69 -28.62 8.84
C LYS A 41 2.89 -29.26 7.70
N SER A 42 1.56 -29.36 7.78
CA SER A 42 0.76 -30.03 6.74
C SER A 42 -0.14 -29.11 5.89
N ALA A 43 -0.25 -27.82 6.22
CA ALA A 43 -1.10 -26.87 5.49
C ALA A 43 -0.32 -25.79 4.70
N SER A 44 1.02 -25.81 4.72
CA SER A 44 1.85 -24.82 4.02
C SER A 44 2.31 -25.25 2.62
N ASP A 45 1.97 -26.47 2.17
CA ASP A 45 2.53 -27.08 0.95
C ASP A 45 1.69 -26.82 -0.32
N SER A 46 0.57 -26.11 -0.22
CA SER A 46 -0.37 -25.92 -1.35
C SER A 46 -0.50 -24.50 -1.86
N HIS A 47 0.29 -23.54 -1.36
CA HIS A 47 0.26 -22.14 -1.83
C HIS A 47 1.62 -21.44 -1.67
N GLU A 48 2.73 -22.12 -1.95
CA GLU A 48 3.96 -21.40 -2.30
C GLU A 48 3.71 -20.75 -3.66
N VAL A 49 3.22 -19.51 -3.61
CA VAL A 49 3.08 -18.67 -4.79
C VAL A 49 4.44 -18.68 -5.46
N ASP A 50 4.50 -19.17 -6.69
CA ASP A 50 5.76 -19.23 -7.44
C ASP A 50 6.27 -17.80 -7.61
N PHE A 51 7.16 -17.38 -6.70
CA PHE A 51 7.77 -16.06 -6.69
C PHE A 51 8.49 -15.80 -8.01
N HIS A 52 8.96 -16.86 -8.68
CA HIS A 52 9.61 -16.75 -9.97
C HIS A 52 8.62 -16.36 -11.07
N LEU A 53 7.40 -16.90 -11.06
CA LEU A 53 6.34 -16.52 -12.00
C LEU A 53 5.94 -15.04 -11.83
N LEU A 54 5.88 -14.56 -10.59
CA LEU A 54 5.61 -13.16 -10.28
C LEU A 54 6.71 -12.20 -10.72
N ASP A 55 7.97 -12.59 -10.49
CA ASP A 55 9.12 -11.79 -10.91
C ASP A 55 9.20 -11.74 -12.44
N LYS A 56 8.97 -12.89 -13.10
CA LYS A 56 8.83 -12.99 -14.55
C LYS A 56 7.73 -12.06 -15.07
N MET A 57 6.52 -12.11 -14.50
CA MET A 57 5.42 -11.21 -14.88
C MET A 57 5.78 -9.72 -14.69
N ARG A 58 6.54 -9.40 -13.64
CA ARG A 58 6.96 -8.03 -13.34
C ARG A 58 7.97 -7.51 -14.35
N ASP A 59 8.90 -8.36 -14.76
CA ASP A 59 9.92 -8.06 -15.77
C ASP A 59 9.32 -7.96 -17.18
N LEU A 60 8.24 -8.69 -17.42
CA LEU A 60 7.52 -8.63 -18.69
C LEU A 60 6.65 -7.37 -18.83
N ARG A 61 6.41 -6.62 -17.75
CA ARG A 61 5.67 -5.36 -17.86
C ARG A 61 6.41 -4.42 -18.80
N ALA A 62 5.79 -4.14 -19.95
CA ALA A 62 6.40 -3.33 -20.99
C ALA A 62 6.95 -2.00 -20.43
N PRO A 63 8.27 -1.80 -20.44
CA PRO A 63 8.87 -0.57 -19.97
C PRO A 63 8.49 0.59 -20.89
N THR A 64 8.37 1.78 -20.30
CA THR A 64 8.10 3.00 -21.08
C THR A 64 9.29 3.30 -22.01
N PRO A 65 9.09 4.07 -23.11
CA PRO A 65 10.19 4.47 -24.00
C PRO A 65 11.35 5.12 -23.25
N TYR A 66 11.04 5.96 -22.25
CA TYR A 66 12.05 6.60 -21.40
C TYR A 66 12.79 5.60 -20.50
N SER A 67 12.09 4.59 -19.96
CA SER A 67 12.72 3.53 -19.16
C SER A 67 13.71 2.69 -19.98
N LEU A 68 13.38 2.41 -21.25
CA LEU A 68 14.32 1.74 -22.18
C LEU A 68 15.54 2.59 -22.46
N TYR A 69 15.36 3.89 -22.71
CA TYR A 69 16.45 4.83 -22.86
C TYR A 69 17.38 4.85 -21.63
N ILE A 70 16.81 4.94 -20.42
CA ILE A 70 17.58 4.87 -19.17
C ILE A 70 18.40 3.59 -19.12
N LYS A 71 17.80 2.43 -19.43
CA LYS A 71 18.47 1.14 -19.36
C LYS A 71 19.68 1.07 -20.32
N GLU A 72 19.52 1.56 -21.54
CA GLU A 72 20.59 1.57 -22.56
C GLU A 72 21.71 2.57 -22.22
N ASN A 73 21.38 3.71 -21.61
CA ASN A 73 22.35 4.78 -21.34
C ASN A 73 22.83 4.81 -19.88
N TYR A 74 22.46 3.80 -19.08
CA TYR A 74 22.73 3.78 -17.65
C TYR A 74 24.23 3.81 -17.34
N HIS A 75 24.99 2.92 -17.96
CA HIS A 75 26.41 2.77 -17.67
C HIS A 75 27.21 4.02 -18.04
N ASP A 76 26.91 4.64 -19.19
CA ASP A 76 27.63 5.82 -19.66
C ASP A 76 27.38 7.06 -18.80
N ILE A 77 26.13 7.27 -18.35
CA ILE A 77 25.75 8.43 -17.56
C ILE A 77 26.15 8.22 -16.09
N SER A 78 25.96 7.02 -15.54
CA SER A 78 26.33 6.71 -14.15
C SER A 78 27.84 6.79 -13.91
N ALA A 79 28.66 6.40 -14.90
CA ALA A 79 30.12 6.52 -14.81
C ALA A 79 30.58 7.99 -14.73
N LYS A 80 29.90 8.89 -15.45
CA LYS A 80 30.26 10.33 -15.50
C LYS A 80 29.63 11.14 -14.36
N TYR A 81 28.40 10.79 -13.95
CA TYR A 81 27.58 11.57 -13.03
C TYR A 81 26.87 10.68 -12.00
N PRO A 82 27.58 10.00 -11.09
CA PRO A 82 26.96 9.05 -10.15
C PRO A 82 25.93 9.71 -9.22
N SER A 83 26.14 10.96 -8.81
CA SER A 83 25.23 11.71 -7.92
C SER A 83 24.06 12.40 -8.64
N GLU A 84 24.22 12.77 -9.92
CA GLU A 84 23.23 13.53 -10.70
C GLU A 84 22.64 12.75 -11.89
N MET A 85 22.87 11.44 -11.94
CA MET A 85 22.50 10.57 -13.07
C MET A 85 21.05 10.76 -13.53
N SER A 86 20.08 10.74 -12.60
CA SER A 86 18.66 10.82 -12.93
C SER A 86 18.28 12.16 -13.57
N ARG A 87 18.90 13.26 -13.12
CA ARG A 87 18.70 14.60 -13.67
C ARG A 87 19.26 14.70 -15.07
N LYS A 88 20.50 14.20 -15.27
CA LYS A 88 21.16 14.20 -16.57
C LYS A 88 20.44 13.33 -17.60
N MET A 89 19.97 12.14 -17.23
CA MET A 89 19.14 11.30 -18.10
C MET A 89 17.86 12.03 -18.57
N ALA A 90 17.19 12.74 -17.66
CA ALA A 90 15.99 13.49 -18.00
C ALA A 90 16.30 14.69 -18.93
N GLU A 91 17.44 15.37 -18.73
CA GLU A 91 17.93 16.44 -19.61
C GLU A 91 18.23 15.87 -21.01
N HIS A 92 19.02 14.80 -21.10
CA HIS A 92 19.34 14.16 -22.38
C HIS A 92 18.09 13.68 -23.12
N TRP A 93 17.15 13.02 -22.44
CA TRP A 93 15.89 12.59 -23.05
C TRP A 93 15.09 13.76 -23.63
N LYS A 94 15.08 14.92 -22.95
CA LYS A 94 14.41 16.12 -23.47
C LYS A 94 15.09 16.67 -24.72
N THR A 95 16.42 16.60 -24.79
CA THR A 95 17.21 17.06 -25.95
C THR A 95 17.15 16.13 -27.16
N LEU A 96 16.75 14.86 -27.00
CA LEU A 96 16.59 13.94 -28.14
C LEU A 96 15.51 14.46 -29.10
N THR A 97 15.77 14.30 -30.40
CA THR A 97 14.80 14.60 -31.45
C THR A 97 13.63 13.61 -31.39
N GLU A 98 12.50 13.98 -32.01
CA GLU A 98 11.33 13.11 -32.02
C GLU A 98 11.60 11.79 -32.76
N GLU A 99 12.41 11.83 -33.82
CA GLU A 99 12.85 10.64 -34.56
C GLU A 99 13.62 9.65 -33.66
N GLN A 100 14.53 10.16 -32.81
CA GLN A 100 15.26 9.33 -31.85
C GLN A 100 14.33 8.74 -30.79
N LYS A 101 13.37 9.52 -30.29
CA LYS A 101 12.34 9.04 -29.33
C LYS A 101 11.43 8.00 -29.97
N GLN A 102 11.15 8.11 -31.27
CA GLN A 102 10.30 7.17 -32.01
C GLN A 102 10.90 5.76 -32.04
N VAL A 103 12.23 5.62 -32.09
CA VAL A 103 12.91 4.32 -31.98
C VAL A 103 12.56 3.62 -30.66
N TYR A 104 12.62 4.34 -29.53
CA TYR A 104 12.25 3.79 -28.23
C TYR A 104 10.74 3.54 -28.10
N SER A 105 9.92 4.35 -28.77
CA SER A 105 8.47 4.14 -28.84
C SER A 105 8.14 2.81 -29.51
N LYS A 106 8.76 2.51 -30.67
CA LYS A 106 8.60 1.22 -31.37
C LYS A 106 9.07 0.05 -30.52
N LYS A 107 10.27 0.13 -29.92
CA LYS A 107 10.79 -0.90 -28.98
C LYS A 107 9.83 -1.17 -27.81
N SER A 108 9.27 -0.11 -27.22
CA SER A 108 8.30 -0.22 -26.11
C SER A 108 6.99 -0.89 -26.56
N GLN A 109 6.51 -0.58 -27.77
CA GLN A 109 5.33 -1.21 -28.37
C GLN A 109 5.57 -2.70 -28.65
N GLU A 110 6.72 -3.08 -29.19
CA GLU A 110 7.09 -4.48 -29.42
C GLU A 110 7.14 -5.28 -28.11
N GLN A 111 7.74 -4.73 -27.06
CA GLN A 111 7.76 -5.37 -25.74
C GLN A 111 6.37 -5.47 -25.12
N LYS A 112 5.49 -4.50 -25.39
CA LYS A 112 4.08 -4.57 -25.00
C LYS A 112 3.32 -5.67 -25.73
N ALA A 113 3.55 -5.85 -27.03
CA ALA A 113 2.96 -6.96 -27.76
C ALA A 113 3.42 -8.32 -27.20
N LYS A 114 4.73 -8.48 -26.94
CA LYS A 114 5.28 -9.68 -26.31
C LYS A 114 4.66 -9.96 -24.93
N TYR A 115 4.50 -8.93 -24.11
CA TYR A 115 3.83 -9.04 -22.81
C TYR A 115 2.38 -9.50 -22.94
N GLU A 116 1.63 -8.92 -23.88
CA GLU A 116 0.23 -9.28 -24.12
C GLU A 116 0.09 -10.72 -24.61
N ASP A 117 1.02 -11.19 -25.44
CA ASP A 117 1.04 -12.58 -25.91
C ASP A 117 1.40 -13.55 -24.79
N GLU A 118 2.44 -13.28 -24.00
CA GLU A 118 2.80 -14.14 -22.87
C GLU A 118 1.72 -14.16 -21.78
N LYS A 119 1.05 -13.02 -21.56
CA LYS A 119 -0.09 -12.94 -20.64
C LYS A 119 -1.27 -13.81 -21.08
N LYS A 120 -1.49 -14.03 -22.38
CA LYS A 120 -2.54 -14.96 -22.88
C LYS A 120 -2.21 -16.43 -22.57
N HIS A 121 -0.93 -16.76 -22.42
CA HIS A 121 -0.48 -18.11 -22.10
C HIS A 121 -0.47 -18.41 -20.59
N LEU A 122 -0.71 -17.40 -19.74
CA LEU A 122 -0.82 -17.61 -18.30
C LEU A 122 -2.15 -18.26 -17.92
N SER A 123 -2.13 -19.11 -16.90
CA SER A 123 -3.36 -19.71 -16.38
C SER A 123 -4.25 -18.66 -15.68
N ASP A 124 -5.56 -18.88 -15.70
CA ASP A 124 -6.52 -18.02 -14.97
C ASP A 124 -6.24 -17.98 -13.46
N THR A 125 -5.69 -19.06 -12.90
CA THR A 125 -5.28 -19.13 -11.50
C THR A 125 -4.12 -18.19 -11.22
N ASP A 126 -3.10 -18.17 -12.07
CA ASP A 126 -1.93 -17.29 -11.94
C ASP A 126 -2.34 -15.82 -12.11
N LEU A 127 -3.25 -15.55 -13.04
CA LEU A 127 -3.74 -14.19 -13.23
C LEU A 127 -4.50 -13.68 -11.99
N LYS A 128 -5.22 -14.57 -11.29
CA LYS A 128 -5.90 -14.23 -10.02
C LYS A 128 -4.91 -13.98 -8.89
N THR A 129 -3.85 -14.79 -8.75
CA THR A 129 -2.83 -14.62 -7.70
C THR A 129 -2.07 -13.30 -7.90
N VAL A 130 -1.64 -12.99 -9.12
CA VAL A 130 -0.98 -11.72 -9.46
C VAL A 130 -1.87 -10.52 -9.13
N ASN A 131 -3.14 -10.56 -9.52
CA ASN A 131 -4.10 -9.49 -9.22
C ASN A 131 -4.37 -9.34 -7.71
N ALA A 132 -4.40 -10.45 -6.97
CA ALA A 132 -4.57 -10.42 -5.51
C ALA A 132 -3.35 -9.79 -4.83
N GLU A 133 -2.14 -10.12 -5.25
CA GLU A 133 -0.92 -9.52 -4.70
C GLU A 133 -0.80 -8.03 -5.02
N GLU A 134 -1.16 -7.59 -6.23
CA GLU A 134 -1.21 -6.16 -6.53
C GLU A 134 -2.18 -5.39 -5.60
N LYS A 135 -3.32 -6.00 -5.27
CA LYS A 135 -4.26 -5.45 -4.29
C LYS A 135 -3.65 -5.40 -2.90
N ILE A 136 -2.98 -6.47 -2.46
CA ILE A 136 -2.26 -6.51 -1.18
C ILE A 136 -1.21 -5.41 -1.12
N LYS A 137 -0.36 -5.25 -2.15
CA LYS A 137 0.64 -4.17 -2.24
C LYS A 137 0.01 -2.77 -2.16
N LYS A 138 -1.14 -2.54 -2.81
CA LYS A 138 -1.87 -1.27 -2.73
C LYS A 138 -2.41 -1.02 -1.32
N ILE A 139 -2.99 -2.04 -0.68
CA ILE A 139 -3.46 -1.98 0.72
C ILE A 139 -2.27 -1.67 1.65
N GLU A 140 -1.16 -2.37 1.50
CA GLU A 140 0.05 -2.10 2.29
C GLU A 140 0.57 -0.68 2.11
N GLN A 141 0.59 -0.15 0.89
CA GLN A 141 1.01 1.23 0.64
C GLN A 141 0.06 2.23 1.31
N GLN A 142 -1.25 1.98 1.27
CA GLN A 142 -2.24 2.78 1.98
C GLN A 142 -2.03 2.69 3.49
N VAL A 143 -1.85 1.49 4.03
CA VAL A 143 -1.53 1.27 5.45
C VAL A 143 -0.25 1.99 5.84
N ARG A 144 0.83 1.93 5.04
CA ARG A 144 2.07 2.68 5.31
C ARG A 144 1.85 4.20 5.29
N LYS A 145 1.01 4.72 4.40
CA LYS A 145 0.65 6.15 4.38
C LYS A 145 -0.14 6.53 5.62
N LEU A 146 -1.11 5.72 6.03
CA LEU A 146 -1.89 5.92 7.24
C LEU A 146 -0.99 5.84 8.49
N ILE A 147 -0.08 4.86 8.56
CA ILE A 147 0.89 4.72 9.65
C ILE A 147 1.78 5.97 9.75
N LYS A 148 2.19 6.57 8.63
CA LYS A 148 2.96 7.83 8.64
C LYS A 148 2.16 9.04 9.12
N GLN A 149 0.83 8.98 9.04
CA GLN A 149 -0.08 10.03 9.53
C GLN A 149 -0.42 9.87 11.01
N ILE A 150 -0.14 8.71 11.61
CA ILE A 150 -0.29 8.52 13.05
C ILE A 150 0.72 9.45 13.73
N PRO A 151 0.27 10.47 14.48
CA PRO A 151 1.16 11.48 15.06
C PRO A 151 2.01 10.90 16.19
N THR A 152 1.60 9.76 16.76
CA THR A 152 2.25 9.15 17.91
C THR A 152 3.25 8.08 17.47
N LYS A 153 4.46 8.17 18.04
CA LYS A 153 5.50 7.15 17.86
C LYS A 153 5.11 5.91 18.67
N LYS A 154 5.52 4.73 18.19
CA LYS A 154 5.35 3.48 18.95
C LYS A 154 6.05 3.60 20.32
N PRO A 155 5.47 3.04 21.39
CA PRO A 155 6.07 3.07 22.72
C PRO A 155 7.42 2.35 22.68
N ARG A 156 8.40 2.88 23.40
CA ARG A 156 9.74 2.28 23.44
C ARG A 156 9.69 1.05 24.34
N SER A 157 10.33 -0.04 23.94
CA SER A 157 10.42 -1.22 24.82
C SER A 157 11.12 -0.89 26.14
N ALA A 158 10.86 -1.66 27.20
CA ALA A 158 11.49 -1.50 28.51
C ALA A 158 13.03 -1.46 28.42
N TYR A 159 13.63 -2.30 27.57
CA TYR A 159 15.07 -2.32 27.33
C TYR A 159 15.62 -1.01 26.74
N ILE A 160 14.87 -0.32 25.87
CA ILE A 160 15.31 0.96 25.30
C ILE A 160 15.24 2.08 26.35
N HIS A 161 14.26 2.04 27.27
CA HIS A 161 14.22 2.94 28.41
C HIS A 161 15.43 2.73 29.33
N TYR A 162 15.82 1.48 29.54
CA TYR A 162 17.04 1.15 30.26
C TYR A 162 18.31 1.62 29.54
N ILE A 163 18.45 1.38 28.24
CA ILE A 163 19.60 1.90 27.49
C ILE A 163 19.65 3.44 27.57
N SER A 164 18.50 4.10 27.54
CA SER A 164 18.42 5.57 27.63
C SER A 164 18.82 6.11 29.00
N SER A 165 18.82 5.29 30.06
CA SER A 165 19.29 5.69 31.39
C SER A 165 20.79 5.45 31.61
N LEU A 166 21.44 4.70 30.71
CA LEU A 166 22.89 4.49 30.73
C LEU A 166 23.62 5.60 29.98
N ASP A 167 24.76 6.04 30.53
CA ASP A 167 25.70 6.89 29.79
C ASP A 167 26.56 6.05 28.85
N ARG A 168 26.75 6.53 27.61
CA ARG A 168 27.60 5.86 26.61
C ARG A 168 29.08 6.09 26.89
N ALA A 169 29.44 7.14 27.64
CA ALA A 169 30.83 7.45 28.02
C ALA A 169 31.84 7.44 26.84
N GLY A 170 31.39 7.79 25.63
CA GLY A 170 32.24 7.81 24.43
C GLY A 170 32.60 6.45 23.84
N ALA A 171 32.11 5.33 24.40
CA ALA A 171 32.32 4.00 23.83
C ALA A 171 31.71 3.88 22.43
N ASP A 172 32.28 2.97 21.62
CA ASP A 172 31.69 2.60 20.34
C ASP A 172 30.27 2.06 20.54
N LEU A 173 29.37 2.37 19.60
CA LEU A 173 27.96 2.01 19.73
C LEU A 173 27.79 0.48 19.84
N LYS A 174 28.60 -0.30 19.13
CA LYS A 174 28.49 -1.76 19.11
C LYS A 174 28.87 -2.36 20.47
N ASP A 175 29.97 -1.89 21.05
CA ASP A 175 30.45 -2.35 22.36
C ASP A 175 29.54 -1.89 23.50
N PHE A 176 29.03 -0.65 23.42
CA PHE A 176 28.03 -0.14 24.35
C PHE A 176 26.75 -0.99 24.34
N MET A 177 26.21 -1.32 23.15
CA MET A 177 25.00 -2.13 23.07
C MET A 177 25.23 -3.55 23.60
N LYS A 178 26.39 -4.15 23.33
CA LYS A 178 26.77 -5.47 23.87
C LYS A 178 26.80 -5.44 25.41
N THR A 179 27.53 -4.49 25.99
CA THR A 179 27.63 -4.36 27.46
C THR A 179 26.28 -4.01 28.10
N ALA A 180 25.46 -3.16 27.48
CA ALA A 180 24.11 -2.87 27.96
C ALA A 180 23.21 -4.11 27.93
N SER A 181 23.33 -4.97 26.92
CA SER A 181 22.54 -6.22 26.84
C SER A 181 22.92 -7.21 27.96
N GLU A 182 24.22 -7.34 28.25
CA GLU A 182 24.72 -8.18 29.35
C GLU A 182 24.25 -7.64 30.71
N LYS A 183 24.34 -6.31 30.91
CA LYS A 183 23.82 -5.67 32.13
C LYS A 183 22.31 -5.85 32.28
N TRP A 184 21.54 -5.78 31.19
CA TRP A 184 20.09 -6.03 31.22
C TRP A 184 19.73 -7.47 31.58
N ALA A 185 20.49 -8.45 31.10
CA ALA A 185 20.31 -9.85 31.47
C ALA A 185 20.57 -10.07 32.97
N ASN A 186 21.56 -9.38 33.53
CA ASN A 186 21.97 -9.48 34.94
C ASN A 186 21.22 -8.53 35.90
N LEU A 187 20.30 -7.70 35.40
CA LEU A 187 19.47 -6.84 36.24
C LEU A 187 18.52 -7.67 37.13
N SER A 188 18.33 -7.20 38.36
CA SER A 188 17.32 -7.75 39.26
C SER A 188 15.91 -7.56 38.68
N ASP A 189 14.99 -8.46 39.02
CA ASP A 189 13.60 -8.34 38.57
C ASP A 189 12.93 -7.06 39.09
N THR A 190 13.33 -6.58 40.27
CA THR A 190 12.84 -5.31 40.84
C THR A 190 13.25 -4.10 40.01
N ASP A 191 14.50 -4.06 39.54
CA ASP A 191 14.98 -2.95 38.70
C ASP A 191 14.42 -3.04 37.27
N ARG A 192 14.28 -4.26 36.75
CA ARG A 192 13.67 -4.52 35.44
C ARG A 192 12.21 -4.04 35.43
N LYS A 193 11.46 -4.33 36.49
CA LYS A 193 10.04 -3.95 36.63
C LYS A 193 9.81 -2.44 36.50
N LYS A 194 10.74 -1.61 36.99
CA LYS A 194 10.66 -0.15 36.82
C LYS A 194 10.55 0.27 35.35
N TYR A 195 11.33 -0.34 34.47
CA TYR A 195 11.30 -0.04 33.04
C TYR A 195 10.11 -0.68 32.33
N GLU A 196 9.65 -1.83 32.80
CA GLU A 196 8.41 -2.47 32.32
C GLU A 196 7.18 -1.62 32.64
N ASP A 197 7.10 -1.04 33.84
CA ASP A 197 6.01 -0.15 34.23
C ASP A 197 5.96 1.11 33.35
N ILE A 198 7.12 1.69 33.02
CA ILE A 198 7.23 2.81 32.06
C ILE A 198 6.70 2.37 30.69
N TYR A 199 7.15 1.23 30.16
CA TYR A 199 6.68 0.70 28.88
C TYR A 199 5.16 0.46 28.87
N LEU A 200 4.61 -0.15 29.94
CA LEU A 200 3.17 -0.42 30.05
C LEU A 200 2.34 0.87 30.13
N LYS A 201 2.85 1.92 30.77
CA LYS A 201 2.23 3.24 30.77
C LYS A 201 2.20 3.84 29.37
N GLU A 202 3.35 3.95 28.70
CA GLU A 202 3.44 4.49 27.34
C GLU A 202 2.62 3.67 26.34
N LYS A 203 2.56 2.34 26.51
CA LYS A 203 1.74 1.47 25.67
C LYS A 203 0.25 1.78 25.84
N ARG A 204 -0.22 2.01 27.06
CA ARG A 204 -1.61 2.40 27.32
C ARG A 204 -1.94 3.75 26.69
N GLU A 205 -1.09 4.75 26.88
CA GLU A 205 -1.25 6.09 26.27
C GLU A 205 -1.28 5.98 24.74
N TYR A 206 -0.32 5.25 24.15
CA TYR A 206 -0.28 5.00 22.71
C TYR A 206 -1.56 4.33 22.18
N THR A 207 -2.10 3.34 22.90
CA THR A 207 -3.36 2.70 22.50
C THR A 207 -4.55 3.66 22.57
N GLN A 208 -4.61 4.53 23.57
CA GLN A 208 -5.65 5.57 23.66
C GLN A 208 -5.53 6.58 22.51
N ASP A 209 -4.31 7.03 22.21
CA ASP A 209 -4.04 7.94 21.10
C ASP A 209 -4.40 7.30 19.74
N LEU A 210 -4.12 6.02 19.57
CA LEU A 210 -4.53 5.29 18.36
C LEU A 210 -6.06 5.21 18.24
N LEU A 211 -6.78 4.97 19.33
CA LEU A 211 -8.24 4.93 19.32
C LEU A 211 -8.85 6.29 19.00
N THR A 212 -8.33 7.37 19.58
CA THR A 212 -8.80 8.74 19.30
C THR A 212 -8.46 9.17 17.86
N TRP A 213 -7.27 8.85 17.39
CA TRP A 213 -6.86 9.07 16.00
C TRP A 213 -7.73 8.26 15.03
N ALA A 214 -8.02 7.00 15.35
CA ALA A 214 -8.88 6.15 14.53
C ALA A 214 -10.31 6.69 14.46
N ALA A 215 -10.89 7.11 15.59
CA ALA A 215 -12.23 7.69 15.63
C ALA A 215 -12.35 8.98 14.82
N THR A 216 -11.29 9.80 14.77
CA THR A 216 -11.27 11.06 14.03
C THR A 216 -10.99 10.88 12.53
N ASN A 217 -10.11 9.95 12.16
CA ASN A 217 -9.62 9.79 10.78
C ASN A 217 -10.31 8.66 10.01
N LEU A 218 -10.69 7.56 10.66
CA LEU A 218 -11.46 6.47 10.05
C LEU A 218 -12.96 6.71 10.25
N LYS A 219 -13.46 7.93 9.97
CA LYS A 219 -14.90 8.17 9.95
C LYS A 219 -15.56 7.03 9.18
N PRO A 220 -16.46 6.25 9.81
CA PRO A 220 -17.05 5.10 9.17
C PRO A 220 -17.72 5.60 7.89
N THR A 221 -17.24 5.13 6.74
CA THR A 221 -17.88 5.38 5.44
C THR A 221 -19.16 4.54 5.36
N VAL A 222 -20.01 4.65 6.37
CA VAL A 222 -21.22 3.84 6.55
C VAL A 222 -22.46 4.62 6.11
N GLU A 223 -22.37 5.93 5.88
CA GLU A 223 -23.57 6.77 5.67
C GLU A 223 -23.85 7.15 4.21
N LYS A 224 -23.50 6.30 3.22
CA LYS A 224 -23.94 6.51 1.81
C LYS A 224 -24.52 5.30 1.08
N THR A 225 -24.77 4.18 1.76
CA THR A 225 -25.52 3.04 1.19
C THR A 225 -26.82 2.77 1.94
N GLN A 226 -27.60 3.83 2.13
CA GLN A 226 -29.05 3.72 2.03
C GLN A 226 -29.52 4.62 0.89
N ARG A 227 -28.97 4.41 -0.31
CA ARG A 227 -29.74 4.72 -1.51
C ARG A 227 -30.84 3.67 -1.54
N SER A 228 -32.02 4.06 -1.09
CA SER A 228 -33.26 3.33 -1.33
C SER A 228 -33.26 2.80 -2.76
N PRO A 229 -33.71 1.57 -3.02
CA PRO A 229 -33.93 1.11 -4.39
C PRO A 229 -34.92 2.08 -5.04
N VAL A 230 -34.42 3.02 -5.84
CA VAL A 230 -35.25 3.81 -6.73
C VAL A 230 -35.84 2.79 -7.68
N LYS A 231 -37.09 2.40 -7.42
CA LYS A 231 -37.95 1.70 -8.37
C LYS A 231 -37.93 2.57 -9.64
N ARG A 232 -37.09 2.22 -10.60
CA ARG A 232 -37.22 2.66 -12.00
C ARG A 232 -38.47 1.99 -12.53
N THR A 233 -39.63 2.52 -12.19
CA THR A 233 -40.86 2.29 -12.95
C THR A 233 -40.59 2.81 -14.37
N GLY A 234 -40.86 1.97 -15.35
CA GLY A 234 -40.41 2.11 -16.73
C GLY A 234 -40.64 3.50 -17.32
N SER A 235 -39.58 4.08 -17.88
CA SER A 235 -39.70 5.11 -18.91
C SER A 235 -39.47 4.42 -20.26
N PRO A 236 -40.48 4.40 -21.16
CA PRO A 236 -40.39 3.71 -22.42
C PRO A 236 -39.46 4.44 -23.38
N SER A 237 -38.54 3.66 -23.94
CA SER A 237 -37.70 3.91 -25.10
C SER A 237 -38.49 4.60 -26.24
N SER A 238 -38.24 5.91 -26.45
CA SER A 238 -38.43 6.52 -27.77
C SER A 238 -37.11 6.48 -28.53
N LYS A 239 -37.11 5.66 -29.60
CA LYS A 239 -36.06 5.62 -30.62
C LYS A 239 -36.04 6.99 -31.32
N LYS A 240 -34.91 7.70 -31.28
CA LYS A 240 -34.61 8.72 -32.27
C LYS A 240 -33.24 8.45 -32.87
N SER A 241 -33.28 7.65 -33.93
CA SER A 241 -32.23 7.52 -34.92
C SER A 241 -31.93 8.89 -35.52
N THR A 242 -30.71 9.39 -35.33
CA THR A 242 -30.14 10.40 -36.23
C THR A 242 -29.28 9.68 -37.27
N PRO A 243 -29.51 9.93 -38.57
CA PRO A 243 -28.68 9.40 -39.63
C PRO A 243 -27.31 10.06 -39.59
N ARG A 244 -26.27 9.23 -39.66
CA ARG A 244 -24.88 9.62 -39.77
C ARG A 244 -24.62 9.93 -41.25
N THR A 245 -24.73 11.20 -41.62
CA THR A 245 -24.21 11.71 -42.89
C THR A 245 -22.69 11.68 -42.83
N SER A 246 -22.13 10.69 -43.51
CA SER A 246 -20.85 10.80 -44.19
C SER A 246 -20.97 11.89 -45.25
N ASP A 247 -20.14 12.93 -45.16
CA ASP A 247 -19.62 13.65 -46.33
C ASP A 247 -18.33 14.35 -45.92
N ASP A 248 -17.37 14.21 -46.82
CA ASP A 248 -16.05 14.82 -46.90
C ASP A 248 -16.08 16.35 -46.74
N GLU A 249 -14.95 16.92 -46.29
CA GLU A 249 -14.28 18.04 -46.97
C GLU A 249 -13.03 18.48 -46.18
N ALA A 250 -11.96 18.66 -46.94
CA ALA A 250 -10.68 19.20 -46.51
C ALA A 250 -10.79 20.68 -46.14
N SER A 251 -9.97 21.15 -45.19
CA SER A 251 -9.39 22.51 -45.14
C SER A 251 -8.63 22.64 -43.80
N SER A 252 -7.30 22.65 -43.79
CA SER A 252 -6.47 23.86 -43.91
C SER A 252 -6.84 24.97 -42.91
N SER A 253 -6.00 25.18 -41.90
CA SER A 253 -5.56 26.53 -41.49
C SER A 253 -4.56 26.44 -40.35
N ASP A 254 -3.40 27.05 -40.60
CA ASP A 254 -2.49 27.62 -39.63
C ASP A 254 -3.24 28.37 -38.50
N ASP A 255 -2.84 28.15 -37.24
CA ASP A 255 -2.98 29.19 -36.23
C ASP A 255 -1.74 29.20 -35.31
N GLU A 256 -0.86 30.07 -35.76
CA GLU A 256 0.18 30.81 -35.05
C GLU A 256 -0.29 31.32 -33.67
N SER A 257 0.65 31.44 -32.74
CA SER A 257 0.69 32.52 -31.72
C SER A 257 0.35 32.20 -30.25
N SER A 258 1.39 32.45 -29.44
CA SER A 258 1.34 33.08 -28.11
C SER A 258 1.18 32.22 -26.85
N ARG A 259 2.17 31.38 -26.55
CA ARG A 259 2.48 31.05 -25.13
C ARG A 259 3.26 32.19 -24.47
N LYS A 260 2.52 33.09 -23.82
CA LYS A 260 3.02 34.10 -22.87
C LYS A 260 3.88 33.46 -21.78
N THR A 261 5.15 33.82 -21.75
CA THR A 261 6.08 33.56 -20.62
C THR A 261 5.72 34.48 -19.45
N LYS A 262 5.25 33.93 -18.32
CA LYS A 262 5.16 34.68 -17.06
C LYS A 262 6.51 34.62 -16.33
N LYS A 263 7.24 35.73 -16.41
CA LYS A 263 8.45 36.04 -15.64
C LYS A 263 8.05 36.29 -14.17
N SER A 264 8.40 35.37 -13.28
CA SER A 264 8.23 35.53 -11.83
C SER A 264 9.51 36.12 -11.23
N THR A 265 9.48 37.41 -10.92
CA THR A 265 10.52 38.11 -10.17
C THR A 265 10.34 37.86 -8.68
N ARG A 266 11.21 37.02 -8.11
CA ARG A 266 11.32 36.82 -6.65
C ARG A 266 12.17 37.95 -6.08
N SER A 267 11.51 38.90 -5.42
CA SER A 267 12.13 39.99 -4.68
C SER A 267 12.95 39.46 -3.49
N LYS A 268 14.21 39.90 -3.39
CA LYS A 268 15.09 39.73 -2.22
C LYS A 268 14.67 40.75 -1.17
N ARG A 269 14.38 40.29 0.04
CA ARG A 269 14.25 41.14 1.23
C ARG A 269 15.61 41.13 1.92
N SER A 270 16.24 42.31 2.00
CA SER A 270 17.36 42.60 2.90
C SER A 270 16.88 42.74 4.34
#